data_AF-A0A536UMA2-F1
#
_entry.id   AF-A0A536UMA2-F1
#
_cell.length_a   1.000
_cell.length_b   1.000
_cell.length_c   1.000
_cell.angle_alpha   90.00
_cell.angle_beta   90.00
_cell.angle_gamma   90.00
#
_symmetry.space_group_name_H-M   'P 1'
#
loop_
_entity.id
_entity.type
_entity.pdbx_description
1 polymer ?
#
loop_
_entity_poly.entity_id
_entity_poly.type
_entity_poly.pdbx_seq_one_letter_code
_entity_poly.pdbx_strand_id
1 'polypeptide(L)'
;MSAEVVASTAAPILTPDEALSRARAMVPRLKERAPLADALRRCPDDSVRELSESGLMRLLQPRRVGGSELPWVTLIDVGSELARGCGSTAWNWANYAVHHWMLAFWPVVCQDEVW
;
A
#
# COMPACT_ATOMS: atom_id res chain seq x y z
N MET A 1 -14.27 16.53 -18.47
CA MET A 1 -14.61 15.49 -17.48
C MET A 1 -13.80 15.82 -16.24
N SER A 2 -14.47 16.41 -15.24
CA SER A 2 -13.83 16.81 -13.99
C SER A 2 -13.42 15.55 -13.24
N ALA A 3 -12.11 15.38 -13.01
CA ALA A 3 -11.65 14.38 -12.06
C ALA A 3 -12.09 14.86 -10.67
N GLU A 4 -13.13 14.24 -10.13
CA GLU A 4 -13.38 14.30 -8.70
C GLU A 4 -12.15 13.71 -8.02
N VAL A 5 -11.32 14.58 -7.44
CA VAL A 5 -10.32 14.19 -6.46
C VAL A 5 -11.11 13.64 -5.28
N VAL A 6 -11.22 12.31 -5.21
CA VAL A 6 -11.79 11.62 -4.05
C VAL A 6 -11.02 12.11 -2.84
N ALA A 7 -11.69 12.87 -1.97
CA ALA A 7 -11.10 13.40 -0.76
C ALA A 7 -10.52 12.24 0.06
N SER A 8 -9.19 12.20 0.14
CA SER A 8 -8.49 11.20 0.94
C SER A 8 -8.85 11.43 2.40
N THR A 9 -9.66 10.55 2.98
CA THR A 9 -9.67 10.37 4.43
C THR A 9 -8.23 10.09 4.86
N ALA A 10 -7.70 10.83 5.84
CA ALA A 10 -6.33 10.65 6.29
C ALA A 10 -6.11 9.18 6.67
N ALA A 11 -5.23 8.50 5.93
CA ALA A 11 -4.89 7.12 6.24
C ALA A 11 -4.26 7.04 7.64
N PRO A 12 -4.47 5.97 8.40
CA PRO A 12 -3.88 5.85 9.71
C PRO A 12 -2.35 5.83 9.63
N ILE A 13 -1.68 6.58 10.51
CA ILE A 13 -0.23 6.46 10.74
C ILE A 13 -0.01 5.17 11.52
N LEU A 14 0.76 4.25 10.95
CA LEU A 14 1.01 2.94 11.50
C LEU A 14 2.35 2.88 12.24
N THR A 15 2.45 1.96 13.19
CA THR A 15 3.71 1.38 13.66
C THR A 15 4.07 0.12 12.83
N PRO A 16 5.33 -0.37 12.88
CA PRO A 16 5.71 -1.61 12.21
C PRO A 16 4.85 -2.82 12.61
N ASP A 17 4.55 -2.97 13.90
CA ASP A 17 3.74 -4.08 14.41
C ASP A 17 2.28 -4.02 13.93
N GLU A 18 1.70 -2.81 13.89
CA GLU A 18 0.36 -2.62 13.33
C GLU A 18 0.31 -2.90 11.84
N ALA A 19 1.32 -2.45 11.08
CA ALA A 19 1.41 -2.71 9.64
C ALA A 19 1.47 -4.23 9.38
N LEU A 20 2.32 -4.95 10.11
CA LEU A 20 2.43 -6.40 9.98
C LEU A 20 1.17 -7.14 10.46
N SER A 21 0.52 -6.66 11.52
CA SER A 21 -0.76 -7.18 12.00
C SER A 21 -1.87 -7.05 10.95
N ARG A 22 -1.97 -5.88 10.31
CA ARG A 22 -2.92 -5.64 9.22
C ARG A 22 -2.63 -6.55 8.03
N ALA A 23 -1.37 -6.70 7.64
CA ALA A 23 -0.97 -7.61 6.56
C ALA A 23 -1.42 -9.06 6.84
N ARG A 24 -1.15 -9.58 8.04
CA ARG A 24 -1.62 -10.91 8.49
C ARG A 24 -3.13 -11.05 8.37
N ALA A 25 -3.89 -10.04 8.79
CA ALA A 25 -5.34 -10.06 8.75
C ALA A 25 -5.90 -10.12 7.31
N MET A 26 -5.15 -9.65 6.30
CA MET A 26 -5.55 -9.68 4.89
C MET A 26 -5.29 -11.01 4.20
N VAL A 27 -4.31 -11.80 4.68
CA VAL A 27 -3.85 -13.04 4.03
C VAL A 27 -4.98 -14.00 3.65
N PRO A 28 -5.96 -14.32 4.52
CA PRO A 28 -7.04 -15.24 4.16
C PRO A 28 -7.88 -14.76 2.96
N ARG A 29 -8.21 -13.46 2.93
CA ARG A 29 -9.00 -12.85 1.84
C ARG A 29 -8.20 -12.73 0.56
N LEU A 30 -6.91 -12.41 0.65
CA LEU A 30 -6.02 -12.41 -0.52
C LEU A 30 -5.87 -13.81 -1.13
N LYS A 31 -5.81 -14.85 -0.29
CA LYS A 31 -5.76 -16.25 -0.74
C LYS A 31 -7.04 -16.65 -1.46
N GLU A 32 -8.20 -16.28 -0.92
CA GLU A 32 -9.50 -16.50 -1.56
C GLU A 32 -9.60 -15.80 -2.92
N ARG A 33 -9.09 -14.56 -3.02
CA ARG A 33 -9.13 -13.74 -4.24
C ARG A 33 -8.01 -14.04 -5.24
N ALA A 34 -7.03 -14.88 -4.91
CA ALA A 34 -5.89 -15.14 -5.79
C ALA A 34 -6.30 -15.71 -7.17
N PRO A 35 -7.20 -16.71 -7.29
CA PRO A 35 -7.66 -17.19 -8.59
C PRO A 35 -8.37 -16.12 -9.43
N LEU A 36 -9.09 -15.20 -8.78
CA LEU A 36 -9.72 -14.07 -9.45
C LEU A 36 -8.67 -13.09 -9.99
N ALA A 37 -7.61 -12.81 -9.23
CA ALA A 37 -6.50 -11.98 -9.68
C ALA A 37 -5.85 -12.55 -10.95
N ASP A 38 -5.62 -13.86 -10.99
CA ASP A 38 -5.05 -14.55 -12.15
C ASP A 38 -5.97 -14.45 -13.37
N ALA A 39 -7.27 -14.69 -13.20
CA ALA A 39 -8.26 -14.59 -14.27
C ALA A 39 -8.39 -13.16 -14.83
N LEU A 40 -8.35 -12.15 -13.95
CA LEU A 40 -8.43 -10.74 -14.34
C LEU A 40 -7.14 -10.21 -14.96
N ARG A 41 -6.00 -10.87 -14.74
CA ARG A 41 -4.65 -10.39 -15.10
C ARG A 41 -4.33 -9.00 -14.52
N ARG A 42 -4.91 -8.69 -13.36
CA ARG A 42 -4.70 -7.48 -12.56
C ARG A 42 -5.10 -7.73 -11.11
N CYS A 43 -4.70 -6.86 -10.20
CA CYS A 43 -5.19 -6.93 -8.83
C CYS A 43 -6.72 -6.69 -8.79
N PRO A 44 -7.51 -7.52 -8.09
CA PRO A 44 -8.93 -7.28 -7.87
C PRO A 44 -9.17 -5.96 -7.13
N ASP A 45 -10.23 -5.23 -7.50
CA ASP A 45 -10.52 -3.90 -6.94
C ASP A 45 -10.72 -3.95 -5.42
N ASP A 46 -11.33 -5.02 -4.91
CA ASP A 46 -11.52 -5.24 -3.47
C ASP A 46 -10.19 -5.36 -2.72
N SER A 47 -9.18 -6.01 -3.31
CA SER A 47 -7.85 -6.11 -2.71
C SER A 47 -7.14 -4.75 -2.67
N VAL A 48 -7.28 -3.96 -3.74
CA VAL A 48 -6.70 -2.60 -3.81
C VAL A 48 -7.36 -1.68 -2.79
N ARG A 49 -8.69 -1.73 -2.66
CA ARG A 49 -9.45 -0.96 -1.66
C ARG A 49 -9.02 -1.34 -0.25
N GLU A 50 -8.96 -2.63 0.07
CA GLU A 50 -8.57 -3.11 1.39
C GLU A 50 -7.13 -2.69 1.74
N LEU A 51 -6.19 -2.77 0.79
CA LEU A 51 -4.82 -2.27 0.99
C LEU A 51 -4.79 -0.75 1.25
N SER A 52 -5.64 0.01 0.57
CA SER A 52 -5.73 1.47 0.75
C SER A 52 -6.30 1.83 2.13
N GLU A 53 -7.42 1.21 2.52
CA GLU A 53 -8.09 1.39 3.81
C GLU A 53 -7.22 0.92 5.00
N SER A 54 -6.38 -0.10 4.77
CA SER A 54 -5.44 -0.58 5.78
C SER A 54 -4.32 0.42 6.11
N GLY A 55 -4.11 1.45 5.28
CA GLY A 55 -2.98 2.39 5.41
C GLY A 55 -1.64 1.84 4.91
N LEU A 56 -1.57 0.57 4.48
CA LEU A 56 -0.34 -0.06 4.00
C LEU A 56 0.19 0.55 2.69
N MET A 57 -0.65 1.23 1.89
CA MET A 57 -0.17 1.94 0.69
C MET A 57 0.75 3.13 1.03
N ARG A 58 0.62 3.71 2.23
CA ARG A 58 1.37 4.90 2.67
C ARG A 58 2.47 4.56 3.68
N LEU A 59 2.95 3.32 3.64
CA LEU A 59 3.89 2.76 4.62
C LEU A 59 5.23 3.52 4.68
N LEU A 60 5.78 3.85 3.51
CA LEU A 60 7.05 4.58 3.38
C LEU A 60 6.86 6.08 3.06
N GLN A 61 5.62 6.54 2.93
CA GLN A 61 5.34 7.95 2.65
C GLN A 61 5.78 8.83 3.84
N PRO A 62 6.38 10.02 3.63
CA PRO A 62 6.82 10.90 4.71
C PRO A 62 5.70 11.34 5.66
N ARG A 63 5.99 11.50 6.94
CA ARG A 63 5.01 11.97 7.95
C ARG A 63 4.48 13.35 7.65
N ARG A 64 5.29 14.23 7.04
CA ARG A 64 4.87 15.61 6.68
C ARG A 64 3.64 15.66 5.78
N VAL A 65 3.38 14.59 5.01
CA VAL A 65 2.22 14.46 4.10
C VAL A 65 1.25 13.34 4.53
N GLY A 66 1.29 12.95 5.81
CA GLY A 66 0.37 11.97 6.39
C GLY A 66 0.70 10.51 6.11
N GLY A 67 1.94 10.20 5.72
CA GLY A 67 2.43 8.83 5.64
C GLY A 67 2.95 8.30 6.98
N SER A 68 3.22 6.98 7.04
CA SER A 68 3.73 6.36 8.26
C SER A 68 5.24 6.51 8.46
N GLU A 69 5.98 6.75 7.36
CA GLU A 69 7.44 6.92 7.32
C GLU A 69 8.17 5.80 8.08
N LEU A 70 7.76 4.55 7.83
CA LEU A 70 8.30 3.39 8.52
C LEU A 70 9.69 2.99 7.99
N PRO A 71 10.48 2.25 8.80
CA PRO A 71 11.74 1.70 8.36
C PRO A 71 11.59 0.83 7.10
N TRP A 72 12.60 0.86 6.22
CA TRP A 72 12.59 0.10 4.97
C TRP A 72 12.31 -1.40 5.16
N VAL A 73 12.85 -2.00 6.21
CA VAL A 73 12.64 -3.43 6.52
C VAL A 73 11.16 -3.79 6.65
N THR A 74 10.32 -2.86 7.12
CA THR A 74 8.88 -3.07 7.26
C THR A 74 8.20 -3.29 5.90
N LEU A 75 8.70 -2.68 4.81
CA LEU A 75 8.22 -2.97 3.45
C LEU A 75 8.40 -4.45 3.10
N ILE A 76 9.57 -5.00 3.44
CA ILE A 76 9.94 -6.40 3.15
C ILE A 76 9.12 -7.36 4.00
N ASP A 77 8.98 -7.08 5.30
CA ASP A 77 8.22 -7.92 6.22
C ASP A 77 6.73 -7.98 5.84
N VAL A 78 6.12 -6.82 5.59
CA VAL A 78 4.72 -6.71 5.16
C VAL A 78 4.52 -7.36 3.79
N GLY A 79 5.41 -7.11 2.83
CA GLY A 79 5.33 -7.70 1.50
C GLY A 79 5.41 -9.23 1.54
N SER A 80 6.32 -9.76 2.36
CA SER A 80 6.46 -11.21 2.58
C SER A 80 5.22 -11.81 3.22
N GLU A 81 4.60 -11.12 4.17
CA GLU A 81 3.36 -11.57 4.80
C GLU A 81 2.20 -11.58 3.80
N LEU A 82 1.98 -10.49 3.05
CA LEU A 82 0.93 -10.40 2.02
C LEU A 82 1.10 -11.49 0.94
N ALA A 83 2.35 -11.82 0.58
CA ALA A 83 2.66 -12.83 -0.42
C ALA A 83 2.20 -14.25 -0.02
N ARG A 84 2.01 -14.53 1.29
CA ARG A 84 1.41 -15.79 1.77
C ARG A 84 -0.05 -15.95 1.32
N GLY A 85 -0.73 -14.85 0.98
CA GLY A 85 -2.08 -14.86 0.42
C GLY A 85 -2.06 -14.83 -1.11
N CYS A 86 -1.40 -13.84 -1.71
CA CYS A 86 -1.30 -13.69 -3.17
C CYS A 86 -0.01 -12.97 -3.56
N GLY A 87 0.91 -13.68 -4.22
CA GLY A 87 2.19 -13.12 -4.66
C GLY A 87 2.05 -11.94 -5.63
N SER A 88 1.14 -12.02 -6.61
CA SER A 88 0.88 -10.94 -7.57
C SER A 88 0.38 -9.66 -6.89
N THR A 89 -0.48 -9.78 -5.88
CA THR A 89 -0.98 -8.63 -5.12
C THR A 89 0.13 -8.03 -4.25
N ALA A 90 0.92 -8.87 -3.58
CA ALA A 90 2.05 -8.41 -2.76
C ALA A 90 3.11 -7.68 -3.60
N TRP A 91 3.43 -8.19 -4.80
CA TRP A 91 4.34 -7.54 -5.74
C TRP A 91 3.84 -6.15 -6.16
N ASN A 92 2.57 -6.06 -6.56
CA ASN A 92 1.99 -4.77 -6.96
C ASN A 92 1.95 -3.79 -5.79
N TRP A 93 1.55 -4.24 -4.60
CA TRP A 93 1.58 -3.41 -3.39
C TRP A 93 2.97 -2.87 -3.08
N ALA A 94 4.01 -3.73 -3.10
CA ALA A 94 5.38 -3.31 -2.82
C ALA A 94 5.86 -2.24 -3.81
N ASN A 95 5.50 -2.39 -5.10
CA ASN A 95 5.80 -1.39 -6.13
C ASN A 95 5.05 -0.06 -5.89
N TYR A 96 3.79 -0.09 -5.47
CA TYR A 96 3.07 1.15 -5.12
C TYR A 96 3.68 1.83 -3.89
N ALA A 97 3.92 1.07 -2.82
CA ALA A 97 4.45 1.59 -1.57
C ALA A 97 5.87 2.16 -1.74
N VAL A 98 6.75 1.52 -2.52
CA VAL A 98 8.12 2.00 -2.74
C VAL A 98 8.19 3.29 -3.56
N HIS A 99 7.23 3.56 -4.44
CA HIS A 99 7.22 4.81 -5.20
C HIS A 99 7.05 6.05 -4.30
N HIS A 100 6.40 5.92 -3.13
CA HIS A 100 6.38 7.01 -2.14
C HIS A 100 7.77 7.31 -1.58
N TRP A 101 8.57 6.26 -1.31
CA TRP A 101 9.95 6.41 -0.88
C TRP A 101 10.84 7.01 -1.98
N MET A 102 10.66 6.59 -3.23
CA MET A 102 11.39 7.14 -4.38
C MET A 102 11.05 8.62 -4.62
N LEU A 103 9.76 8.99 -4.53
CA LEU A 103 9.31 10.37 -4.71
C LEU A 103 9.91 11.31 -3.67
N ALA A 104 10.16 10.83 -2.44
CA ALA A 104 10.75 11.65 -1.38
C ALA A 104 12.17 12.19 -1.70
N PHE A 105 12.85 11.65 -2.71
CA PHE A 105 14.16 12.17 -3.18
C PHE A 105 14.07 13.29 -4.23
N TRP A 106 12.88 13.56 -4.77
CA TRP A 106 12.69 14.65 -5.74
C TRP A 106 12.68 16.01 -5.05
N PRO A 107 12.85 17.13 -5.79
CA PRO A 107 12.64 18.47 -5.22
C PRO A 107 11.26 18.58 -4.55
N VAL A 108 11.18 19.30 -3.43
CA VAL A 108 9.94 19.42 -2.63
C VAL A 108 8.75 19.86 -3.47
N VAL A 109 8.95 20.80 -4.41
CA VAL A 109 7.90 21.25 -5.33
C VAL A 109 7.29 20.10 -6.15
N CYS A 110 8.08 19.13 -6.59
CA CYS A 110 7.59 17.95 -7.32
C CYS A 110 6.86 16.95 -6.40
N GLN A 111 7.26 16.88 -5.12
CA GLN A 111 6.58 16.03 -4.14
C GLN A 111 5.18 16.57 -3.85
N ASP A 112 5.07 17.89 -3.66
CA ASP A 112 3.83 18.59 -3.31
C ASP A 112 2.83 18.66 -4.49
N GLU A 113 3.29 18.44 -5.73
CA GLU A 113 2.39 18.26 -6.88
C GLU A 113 1.66 16.90 -6.87
N VAL A 114 2.19 15.90 -6.15
CA VAL A 114 1.66 14.53 -6.12
C VAL A 114 0.86 14.22 -4.84
N TRP A 115 1.23 14.83 -3.71
CA TRP A 115 0.62 14.63 -2.40
C TRP A 115 -0.17 15.84 -1.93
#